data_AF-A0AA37X4A6-F1
#
_entry.id   AF-A0AA37X4A6-F1
#
_cell.length_a   1.000
_cell.length_b   1.000
_cell.length_c   1.000
_cell.angle_alpha   90.00
_cell.angle_beta   90.00
_cell.angle_gamma   90.00
#
_symmetry.space_group_name_H-M   'P 1'
#
loop_
_entity.id
_entity.type
_entity.pdbx_description
1 polymer ?
#
loop_
_entity_poly.entity_id
_entity_poly.type
_entity_poly.pdbx_seq_one_letter_code
_entity_poly.pdbx_strand_id
1 'polypeptide(L)' 'MSSAWVDHVHRSLAEEQHSVATYLNMAGLEAQPEIVVRDTYGANYARLATIKREFDPDNIFRLNPNILPG' A
#
# COMPACT_ATOMS: atom_id res chain seq x y z
N MET A 1 -3.92 23.62 -10.91
CA MET A 1 -4.71 23.21 -9.73
C MET A 1 -3.77 23.13 -8.55
N SER A 2 -4.08 23.70 -7.39
CA SER A 2 -3.20 23.60 -6.22
C SER A 2 -3.30 22.20 -5.61
N SER A 3 -2.17 21.63 -5.18
CA SER A 3 -2.14 20.38 -4.40
C SER A 3 -3.04 20.47 -3.16
N ALA A 4 -3.13 21.67 -2.57
CA ALA A 4 -4.00 21.96 -1.44
C ALA A 4 -5.48 21.60 -1.65
N TRP A 5 -6.01 21.69 -2.87
CA TRP A 5 -7.40 21.29 -3.14
C TRP A 5 -7.54 19.76 -3.12
N VAL A 6 -6.60 19.03 -3.73
CA VAL A 6 -6.59 17.56 -3.74
C VAL A 6 -6.44 17.01 -2.33
N ASP A 7 -5.53 17.57 -1.54
CA ASP A 7 -5.29 17.18 -0.15
C ASP A 7 -6.49 17.44 0.75
N HIS A 8 -7.24 18.51 0.48
CA HIS A 8 -8.47 18.81 1.22
C HIS A 8 -9.56 17.79 0.90
N VAL A 9 -9.84 17.53 -0.39
CA VAL A 9 -10.85 16.54 -0.79
C VAL A 9 -10.50 15.15 -0.29
N HIS A 10 -9.24 14.73 -0.41
CA HIS A 10 -8.78 13.42 0.05
C HIS A 10 -8.99 13.27 1.57
N ARG A 11 -8.65 14.28 2.37
CA ARG A 11 -8.84 14.22 3.84
C ARG A 11 -10.30 14.19 4.25
N SER A 12 -11.15 15.03 3.64
CA SER A 12 -12.58 15.06 3.97
C SER A 12 -13.27 13.73 3.68
N LEU A 13 -12.83 12.99 2.66
CA LEU A 13 -13.37 11.66 2.33
C LEU A 13 -12.75 10.55 3.18
N ALA A 14 -11.49 10.70 3.60
CA ALA A 14 -10.79 9.72 4.44
C ALA A 14 -11.45 9.55 5.82
N GLU A 15 -12.09 10.60 6.36
CA GLU A 15 -12.87 10.53 7.62
C GLU A 15 -14.06 9.54 7.54
N GLU A 16 -14.58 9.32 6.33
CA GLU A 16 -15.68 8.38 6.05
C GLU A 16 -15.16 7.01 5.55
N GLN A 17 -13.85 6.85 5.33
CA GLN A 17 -13.28 5.59 4.84
C GLN A 17 -13.04 4.61 5.97
N HIS A 18 -13.56 3.39 5.79
CA HIS A 18 -13.39 2.29 6.74
C HIS A 18 -12.03 1.56 6.59
N SER A 19 -11.21 1.91 5.58
CA SER A 19 -9.91 1.30 5.33
C SER A 19 -8.94 2.26 4.65
N VAL A 20 -7.65 2.04 4.85
CA VAL A 20 -6.56 2.75 4.13
C VAL A 20 -6.14 2.07 2.82
N ALA A 21 -6.96 1.11 2.33
CA ALA A 21 -6.72 0.45 1.05
C ALA A 21 -6.78 1.47 -0.09
N THR A 22 -5.89 1.29 -1.07
CA THR A 22 -5.79 2.19 -2.23
C THR A 22 -5.59 1.39 -3.50
N TYR A 23 -5.53 2.07 -4.64
CA TYR A 23 -5.04 1.48 -5.87
C TYR A 23 -3.53 1.70 -5.94
N LEU A 24 -2.72 0.63 -5.88
CA LEU A 24 -1.26 0.73 -5.75
C LEU A 24 -0.57 1.51 -6.89
N ASN A 25 -1.13 1.50 -8.10
CA ASN A 25 -0.59 2.31 -9.20
C ASN A 25 -0.84 3.81 -9.03
N MET A 26 -1.67 4.19 -8.06
CA MET A 26 -1.98 5.57 -7.66
C MET A 26 -1.60 5.84 -6.19
N ALA A 27 -0.92 4.90 -5.52
CA ALA A 27 -0.46 5.09 -4.15
C ALA A 27 0.65 6.15 -4.16
N GLY A 28 0.41 7.28 -3.51
CA GLY A 28 1.45 8.28 -3.26
C GLY A 28 2.60 7.70 -2.42
N LEU A 29 3.82 8.20 -2.61
CA LEU A 29 5.06 7.69 -2.03
C LEU A 29 5.17 7.74 -0.49
N GLU A 30 4.22 8.35 0.23
CA GLU A 30 4.56 8.99 1.53
C GLU A 30 3.81 8.50 2.78
N ALA A 31 2.90 7.53 2.73
CA ALA A 31 2.22 7.08 3.95
C ALA A 31 2.32 5.56 4.15
N GLN A 32 3.17 5.18 5.12
CA GLN A 32 3.22 3.83 5.72
C GLN A 32 3.08 2.68 4.69
N PRO A 33 4.07 2.51 3.79
CA PRO A 33 3.92 1.67 2.60
C PRO A 33 3.52 0.25 2.96
N GLU A 34 4.01 -0.31 4.07
CA GLU A 34 3.68 -1.67 4.47
C GLU A 34 2.23 -1.84 4.92
N ILE A 35 1.67 -0.90 5.69
CA ILE A 35 0.28 -0.95 6.15
C ILE A 35 -0.66 -0.74 4.97
N VAL A 36 -0.37 0.25 4.11
CA VAL A 36 -1.16 0.50 2.89
C VAL A 36 -1.10 -0.70 1.95
N VAL A 37 0.07 -1.31 1.74
CA VAL A 37 0.21 -2.51 0.91
C VAL A 37 -0.55 -3.68 1.50
N ARG A 38 -0.45 -3.92 2.80
CA ARG A 38 -1.15 -5.02 3.47
C ARG A 38 -2.65 -4.86 3.39
N ASP A 39 -3.17 -3.67 3.70
CA ASP A 39 -4.61 -3.40 3.69
C ASP A 39 -5.17 -3.39 2.27
N THR A 40 -4.38 -2.93 1.29
CA THR A 40 -4.75 -2.97 -0.13
C THR A 40 -4.88 -4.40 -0.67
N TYR A 41 -3.93 -5.29 -0.34
CA TYR A 41 -4.02 -6.69 -0.75
C TYR A 41 -5.00 -7.50 0.11
N GLY A 42 -5.29 -7.07 1.33
CA GLY A 42 -6.22 -7.71 2.25
C GLY A 42 -5.92 -9.19 2.44
N ALA A 43 -6.93 -10.04 2.26
CA ALA A 43 -6.81 -11.50 2.40
C ALA A 43 -5.74 -12.13 1.49
N ASN A 44 -5.37 -11.47 0.38
CA ASN A 44 -4.35 -11.98 -0.53
C ASN A 44 -2.93 -11.79 0.00
N TYR A 45 -2.72 -10.91 0.97
CA TYR A 45 -1.37 -10.55 1.44
C TYR A 45 -0.60 -11.79 1.95
N ALA A 46 -1.24 -12.67 2.72
CA ALA A 46 -0.61 -13.86 3.27
C ALA A 46 -0.10 -14.83 2.17
N ARG A 47 -0.88 -14.98 1.08
CA ARG A 47 -0.49 -15.78 -0.07
C ARG A 47 0.68 -15.14 -0.81
N LEU A 48 0.63 -13.82 -1.03
CA LEU A 48 1.69 -13.09 -1.73
C LEU A 48 3.00 -13.06 -0.92
N ALA A 49 2.94 -12.93 0.41
CA ALA A 49 4.12 -13.02 1.28
C ALA A 49 4.79 -14.40 1.19
N THR A 50 3.98 -15.48 1.11
CA THR A 50 4.51 -16.83 0.89
C THR A 50 5.20 -16.96 -0.47
N ILE A 51 4.61 -16.41 -1.53
CA ILE A 51 5.23 -16.39 -2.87
C ILE A 51 6.52 -15.54 -2.84
N LYS A 52 6.49 -14.37 -2.21
CA LYS A 52 7.68 -13.49 -2.06
C LYS A 52 8.81 -14.23 -1.36
N ARG A 53 8.53 -14.98 -0.29
CA ARG A 53 9.53 -15.77 0.42
C ARG A 53 10.16 -16.87 -0.44
N GLU A 54 9.40 -17.47 -1.35
CA GLU A 54 9.90 -18.49 -2.27
C GLU A 54 10.86 -17.91 -3.31
N PHE A 55 10.55 -16.74 -3.85
CA PHE A 55 11.27 -16.17 -5.01
C PHE A 55 12.24 -15.03 -4.66
N ASP A 56 12.09 -14.37 -3.52
CA ASP A 56 12.91 -13.26 -3.03
C ASP A 56 12.97 -13.23 -1.49
N PRO A 57 13.55 -14.27 -0.86
CA PRO A 57 13.63 -14.38 0.60
C PRO A 57 14.45 -13.25 1.25
N ASP A 58 15.46 -12.73 0.56
CA ASP A 58 16.32 -11.65 1.03
C ASP A 58 15.73 -10.25 0.74
N ASN A 59 14.53 -10.19 0.14
CA ASN A 59 13.80 -8.96 -0.17
C ASN A 59 14.62 -7.97 -1.02
N ILE A 60 15.33 -8.48 -2.03
CA ILE A 60 16.15 -7.71 -2.97
C ILE A 60 15.27 -6.75 -3.78
N PHE A 61 14.08 -7.20 -4.22
CA PHE A 61 13.14 -6.41 -5.00
C PHE A 61 12.15 -5.66 -4.11
N ARG A 62 12.53 -4.47 -3.63
CA ARG A 62 11.77 -3.71 -2.61
C ARG A 62 11.44 -2.25 -2.94
N LEU A 63 11.68 -1.81 -4.19
CA LEU A 63 11.51 -0.40 -4.60
C LEU A 63 10.05 0.00 -4.88
N ASN A 64 9.24 -0.94 -5.35
CA ASN A 64 7.80 -0.75 -5.56
C ASN A 64 7.05 -1.08 -4.26
N PRO A 65 5.73 -0.83 -4.15
CA PRO A 65 4.96 -1.20 -2.97
C PRO A 65 5.27 -2.64 -2.55
N ASN A 66 5.96 -2.77 -1.41
CA ASN A 66 6.72 -3.97 -1.11
C ASN A 66 5.93 -4.91 -0.21
N ILE A 67 5.93 -6.19 -0.57
CA ILE A 67 5.41 -7.27 0.26
C ILE A 67 6.61 -7.89 1.00
N LEU A 68 6.51 -7.99 2.31
CA LEU A 68 7.56 -8.63 3.11
C LEU A 68 7.44 -10.16 2.97
N PRO A 69 8.56 -10.90 2.87
CA PRO A 69 8.56 -12.36 2.81
C PRO A 69 8.06 -13.06 4.09
N GLY A 70 7.75 -12.31 5.15
CA GLY A 70 7.26 -12.81 6.44
C GLY A 70 8.30 -12.68 7.54
#